data_AF-A9UEC2-F1
#
_entry.id   AF-A9UEC2-F1
#
_cell.length_a   1.000
_cell.length_b   1.000
_cell.length_c   1.000
_cell.angle_alpha   90.00
_cell.angle_beta   90.00
_cell.angle_gamma   90.00
#
_symmetry.space_group_name_H-M   'P 1'
#
loop_
_entity.id
_entity.type
_entity.pdbx_description
1 polymer ?
#
loop_
_entity_poly.entity_id
_entity_poly.type
_entity_poly.pdbx_seq_one_letter_code
_entity_poly.pdbx_strand_id
1 'polypeptide(L)' 'VLVYTVFSATDAKRSARDSHVPILAPLPIGFAVFLVHLATIPITGTGINPARSLGAAIIYNKKQSWDDHWIFWVG' A
#
# COMPACT_ATOMS: atom_id res chain seq x y z
N VAL A 1 4.32 -4.73 7.43
CA VAL A 1 4.25 -3.50 8.26
C VAL A 1 2.95 -2.75 8.02
N LEU A 2 2.70 -2.24 6.81
CA LEU A 2 1.50 -1.45 6.49
C LEU A 2 0.18 -2.15 6.86
N VAL A 3 -0.07 -3.37 6.36
CA VAL A 3 -1.33 -4.08 6.59
C VAL A 3 -1.55 -4.43 8.06
N TYR A 4 -0.47 -4.77 8.79
CA TYR A 4 -0.53 -4.96 10.24
C TYR A 4 -0.95 -3.68 10.98
N THR A 5 -0.42 -2.52 10.57
CA THR A 5 -0.85 -1.23 11.12
C THR A 5 -2.30 -0.90 10.78
N VAL A 6 -2.78 -1.27 9.58
CA VAL A 6 -4.20 -1.12 9.21
C VAL A 6 -5.09 -1.89 10.18
N PHE A 7 -4.80 -3.18 10.42
CA PHE A 7 -5.58 -3.98 11.37
C PHE A 7 -5.51 -3.42 12.79
N SER A 8 -4.33 -2.98 13.23
CA SER A 8 -4.14 -2.38 14.56
C SER A 8 -4.84 -1.02 14.71
N ALA A 9 -5.11 -0.33 13.61
CA ALA A 9 -5.77 0.97 13.56
C ALA A 9 -7.29 0.87 13.35
N THR A 10 -7.86 -0.33 13.34
CA THR A 10 -9.32 -0.53 13.23
C THR A 10 -10.04 -0.13 14.53
N ASP A 11 -11.09 0.68 14.42
CA ASP A 11 -12.01 0.95 15.53
C ASP A 11 -13.13 -0.10 15.53
N ALA A 12 -13.10 -1.01 16.52
CA ALA A 12 -14.09 -2.09 16.64
C ALA A 12 -15.53 -1.61 16.89
N LYS A 13 -15.74 -0.33 17.25
CA LYS A 13 -17.06 0.24 17.58
C LYS A 13 -17.59 1.18 16.51
N ARG A 14 -16.79 1.53 15.50
CA ARG A 14 -17.17 2.49 14.47
C ARG A 14 -17.04 1.89 13.09
N SER A 15 -18.11 1.97 12.30
CA SER A 15 -18.14 1.51 10.92
C SER A 15 -18.41 2.67 9.96
N ALA A 16 -17.95 2.52 8.71
CA ALA A 16 -18.27 3.44 7.63
C ALA A 16 -19.77 3.40 7.31
N ARG A 17 -20.30 4.52 6.82
CA ARG A 17 -21.74 4.74 6.59
C ARG A 17 -22.35 3.58 5.79
N ASP A 18 -23.47 3.06 6.28
CA ASP A 18 -24.26 1.99 5.64
C ASP A 18 -23.44 0.71 5.33
N SER A 19 -22.44 0.38 6.15
CA SER A 19 -21.58 -0.78 5.94
C SER A 19 -21.05 -1.39 7.25
N HIS A 20 -20.48 -2.59 7.16
CA HIS A 20 -19.74 -3.24 8.25
C HIS A 20 -18.21 -3.02 8.14
N VAL A 21 -17.78 -2.02 7.37
CA VAL A 21 -16.36 -1.73 7.17
C VAL A 21 -15.87 -0.88 8.35
N PRO A 22 -14.84 -1.29 9.09
CA PRO A 22 -14.36 -0.55 10.25
C PRO A 22 -13.75 0.80 9.86
N ILE A 23 -13.95 1.82 10.69
CA ILE A 23 -13.21 3.09 10.56
C ILE A 23 -11.76 2.86 10.98
N LEU A 24 -10.84 3.50 10.27
CA LEU A 24 -9.40 3.40 10.52
C LEU A 24 -8.87 4.69 11.13
N ALA A 25 -7.93 4.59 12.08
CA ALA A 25 -7.11 5.73 12.50
C ALA A 25 -6.08 6.05 11.40
N PRO A 26 -6.19 7.19 10.69
CA PRO A 26 -5.41 7.41 9.46
C PRO A 26 -3.93 7.74 9.73
N LEU A 27 -3.62 8.36 10.87
CA LEU A 27 -2.28 8.86 11.18
C LEU A 27 -1.25 7.71 11.32
N PRO A 28 -1.47 6.65 12.12
CA PRO A 28 -0.55 5.52 12.19
C PRO A 28 -0.34 4.83 10.84
N ILE A 29 -1.39 4.72 10.04
CA ILE A 29 -1.33 4.11 8.70
C ILE A 29 -0.41 4.93 7.79
N GLY A 30 -0.59 6.26 7.76
CA GLY A 30 0.29 7.16 7.02
C GLY A 30 1.75 7.07 7.46
N PHE A 31 2.02 6.98 8.76
CA PHE A 31 3.37 6.78 9.28
C PHE A 31 3.97 5.42 8.90
N ALA A 32 3.18 4.34 8.90
CA ALA A 32 3.64 3.04 8.44
C ALA A 32 4.04 3.07 6.96
N VAL A 33 3.28 3.76 6.11
CA VAL A 33 3.65 4.02 4.71
C VAL A 33 4.98 4.79 4.65
N PHE A 34 5.09 5.90 5.38
CA PHE A 34 6.29 6.75 5.40
C PHE A 34 7.56 5.97 5.80
N LEU A 35 7.50 5.21 6.88
CA LEU A 35 8.65 4.42 7.35
C LEU A 35 9.04 3.33 6.36
N VAL A 36 8.07 2.65 5.75
CA VAL A 36 8.38 1.64 4.73
C VAL A 36 9.04 2.30 3.52
N HIS A 37 8.59 3.50 3.11
CA HIS A 37 9.24 4.24 2.03
C HIS A 37 10.71 4.54 2.33
N LEU A 38 11.03 5.02 3.53
CA LEU A 38 12.41 5.28 3.93
C LEU A 38 13.31 4.04 3.79
N ALA A 39 12.78 2.85 4.07
CA ALA A 39 13.54 1.61 4.00
C ALA A 39 13.59 0.99 2.58
N THR A 40 12.52 1.10 1.79
CA THR A 40 12.39 0.32 0.54
C THR A 40 12.57 1.12 -0.76
N ILE A 41 12.66 2.45 -0.69
CA ILE A 41 12.97 3.29 -1.88
C ILE A 41 14.26 2.84 -2.58
N PRO A 42 15.40 2.60 -1.90
CA PRO A 42 16.64 2.23 -2.58
C PRO A 42 16.61 0.88 -3.29
N ILE A 43 15.64 0.02 -2.96
CA ILE A 43 15.55 -1.35 -3.49
C ILE A 43 14.58 -1.40 -4.67
N THR A 44 13.35 -0.89 -4.51
CA THR A 44 12.28 -1.02 -5.51
C THR A 44 11.52 0.26 -5.80
N GLY A 45 11.90 1.39 -5.19
CA GLY A 45 11.10 2.63 -5.22
C GLY A 45 9.83 2.55 -4.35
N THR A 46 9.67 1.48 -3.56
CA THR A 46 8.52 1.19 -2.69
C THR A 46 7.21 0.92 -3.44
N GLY A 47 6.94 -0.36 -3.68
CA GLY A 47 5.68 -0.83 -4.27
C GLY A 47 4.51 -0.76 -3.29
N ILE A 48 4.45 -1.70 -2.33
CA ILE A 48 3.46 -1.95 -1.23
C ILE A 48 1.97 -1.66 -1.50
N ASN A 49 1.62 -1.36 -2.74
CA ASN A 49 0.33 -0.96 -3.26
C ASN A 49 0.29 -1.38 -4.74
N PRO A 50 -0.36 -2.51 -5.06
CA PRO A 50 -0.41 -3.03 -6.42
C PRO A 50 -1.05 -2.05 -7.42
N ALA A 51 -2.09 -1.32 -7.00
CA ALA A 51 -2.75 -0.32 -7.86
C ALA A 51 -1.82 0.84 -8.24
N ARG A 52 -1.02 1.34 -7.29
CA ARG A 52 0.01 2.36 -7.54
C ARG A 52 1.08 1.86 -8.50
N SER A 53 1.46 0.59 -8.37
CA SER A 53 2.48 -0.02 -9.21
C SER A 53 1.95 -0.26 -10.63
N LEU A 54 0.70 -0.69 -10.76
CA LEU A 54 0.04 -0.93 -12.05
C LEU A 54 -0.16 0.36 -12.82
N GLY A 55 -0.67 1.41 -12.16
CA GLY A 55 -0.87 2.71 -12.81
C GLY A 55 0.44 3.27 -13.37
N ALA A 56 1.55 3.15 -12.63
CA ALA A 56 2.87 3.55 -13.12
C ALA A 56 3.34 2.70 -14.32
N ALA A 57 3.17 1.37 -14.26
CA ALA A 57 3.57 0.47 -15.34
C ALA A 57 2.80 0.75 -16.65
N ILE A 58 1.49 1.01 -16.56
CA ILE A 58 0.63 1.34 -17.71
C ILE A 58 1.07 2.66 -18.37
N ILE A 59 1.27 3.71 -17.58
CA ILE A 59 1.59 5.05 -18.12
C ILE A 59 3.04 5.11 -18.62
N TYR A 60 3.98 4.47 -17.93
CA TYR A 60 5.38 4.46 -18.32
C TYR A 60 5.67 3.51 -19.49
N ASN A 61 4.97 2.37 -19.54
CA ASN A 61 4.94 1.38 -20.61
C ASN A 61 6.33 0.99 -21.18
N LYS A 62 7.23 0.53 -20.32
CA LYS A 62 8.54 -0.02 -20.70
C LYS A 62 8.62 -1.50 -20.40
N LYS A 63 9.29 -2.27 -21.27
CA LYS A 63 9.46 -3.72 -21.12
C LYS A 63 10.00 -4.11 -19.75
N GLN A 64 11.08 -3.46 -19.29
CA GLN A 64 11.66 -3.73 -17.97
C GLN A 64 10.66 -3.52 -16.81
N SER A 65 9.81 -2.49 -16.89
CA SER A 65 8.79 -2.25 -15.86
C SER A 65 7.72 -3.33 -15.82
N TRP A 66 7.43 -3.98 -16.95
CA TRP A 66 6.49 -5.09 -17.03
C TRP A 66 7.13 -6.42 -16.63
N ASP A 67 8.40 -6.64 -16.99
CA ASP A 67 9.19 -7.82 -16.62
C ASP A 67 9.26 -7.98 -15.08
N ASP A 68 9.44 -6.88 -14.35
CA ASP A 68 9.52 -6.88 -12.88
C ASP A 68 8.14 -6.69 -12.18
N HIS A 69 7.07 -6.44 -12.95
CA HIS A 69 5.80 -5.96 -12.39
C HIS A 69 5.13 -6.95 -11.43
N TRP A 70 5.27 -8.24 -11.69
CA TRP A 70 4.64 -9.31 -10.93
C TRP A 70 5.03 -9.30 -9.44
N ILE A 71 6.22 -8.80 -9.12
CA ILE A 71 6.74 -8.70 -7.74
C ILE A 71 5.82 -7.81 -6.89
N PHE A 72 5.27 -6.75 -7.48
CA PHE A 72 4.39 -5.79 -6.80
C PHE A 72 2.95 -6.28 -6.60
N TRP A 73 2.64 -7.50 -7.05
CA TRP A 73 1.37 -8.18 -6.81
C TRP A 73 1.51 -9.38 -5.88
N VAL A 74 2.60 -10.15 -6.03
CA VAL A 74 2.84 -11.36 -5.24
C VAL A 74 3.35 -11.03 -3.83
N GLY A 75 4.15 -9.97 -3.70
CA GLY A 75 4.73 -9.54 -2.42
C GLY A 75 3.72 -8.87 -1.49
#